data_AF-A0A8C4S1F8-F1
#
_entry.id   AF-A0A8C4S1F8-F1
#
_cell.length_a   1.000
_cell.length_b   1.000
_cell.length_c   1.000
_cell.angle_alpha   90.00
_cell.angle_beta   90.00
_cell.angle_gamma   90.00
#
_symmetry.space_group_name_H-M   'P 1'
#
loop_
_entity.id
_entity.type
_entity.pdbx_description
1 polymer ?
#
loop_
_entity_poly.entity_id
_entity_poly.type
_entity_poly.pdbx_seq_one_letter_code
_entity_poly.pdbx_strand_id
1 'polypeptide(L)'
;MASRTPLRDTGHRRTGGAHMDLLAPLFGFLLQPFVVSVVVGQGGTPCGGRLNARDAGYITSPGYPHEYPPHQRCEWVITAPEASQRIVLNFNPHFELEKLDCRYDYIEIRDGENESTELLGKHCNNIAPASITSSGPAIYIKFVSDYAHQGAGFSLRYEIQKTGQCRGRGYGGAGPHPLCLEAQREALGARGAQGGVQK
;
A
#
# COMPACT_ATOMS: atom_id res chain seq x y z
N MET A 1 -48.02 -46.26 -46.09
CA MET A 1 -48.95 -45.44 -45.30
C MET A 1 -48.44 -44.00 -45.39
N ALA A 2 -48.85 -43.17 -46.35
CA ALA A 2 -50.09 -42.36 -46.38
C ALA A 2 -50.30 -41.65 -45.01
N SER A 3 -50.30 -40.33 -44.83
CA SER A 3 -50.93 -39.21 -45.58
C SER A 3 -50.18 -37.89 -45.25
N ARG A 4 -49.88 -36.98 -46.21
CA ARG A 4 -50.71 -35.84 -46.67
C ARG A 4 -51.38 -35.00 -45.55
N THR A 5 -50.82 -33.79 -45.33
CA THR A 5 -51.41 -32.41 -45.24
C THR A 5 -52.73 -32.16 -44.46
N PRO A 6 -53.08 -30.94 -43.95
CA PRO A 6 -52.88 -29.62 -44.59
C PRO A 6 -52.63 -28.37 -43.68
N LEU A 7 -52.25 -27.26 -44.34
CA LEU A 7 -52.46 -25.88 -43.92
C LEU A 7 -53.96 -25.58 -43.68
N ARG A 8 -54.30 -24.73 -42.71
CA ARG A 8 -55.39 -23.77 -42.89
C ARG A 8 -55.26 -22.49 -42.06
N ASP A 9 -55.21 -21.42 -42.82
CA ASP A 9 -55.45 -20.01 -42.56
C ASP A 9 -56.80 -19.73 -41.87
N THR A 10 -56.90 -18.65 -41.10
CA THR A 10 -58.10 -17.79 -41.03
C THR A 10 -57.80 -16.53 -40.22
N GLY A 11 -57.65 -15.42 -40.93
CA GLY A 11 -57.73 -14.09 -40.34
C GLY A 11 -59.13 -13.73 -39.84
N HIS A 12 -59.18 -12.82 -38.86
CA HIS A 12 -60.39 -12.06 -38.56
C HIS A 12 -60.11 -10.58 -38.31
N ARG A 13 -61.16 -9.81 -38.60
CA ARG A 13 -61.20 -8.42 -39.04
C ARG A 13 -61.40 -7.45 -37.88
N ARG A 14 -60.78 -6.26 -38.03
CA ARG A 14 -61.26 -4.89 -37.73
C ARG A 14 -62.30 -4.68 -36.61
N THR A 15 -61.95 -3.79 -35.67
CA THR A 15 -62.59 -2.48 -35.37
C THR A 15 -61.58 -1.69 -34.50
N GLY A 16 -61.15 -0.46 -34.79
CA GLY A 16 -61.97 0.73 -34.94
C GLY A 16 -62.29 1.30 -33.56
N GLY A 17 -61.46 2.21 -33.03
CA GLY A 17 -61.69 2.86 -31.74
C GLY A 17 -60.59 3.86 -31.40
N ALA A 18 -60.71 5.07 -31.92
CA ALA A 18 -59.94 6.21 -31.46
C ALA A 18 -60.46 6.63 -30.07
N HIS A 19 -59.57 6.70 -29.08
CA HIS A 19 -59.80 7.51 -27.89
C HIS A 19 -58.53 8.31 -27.62
N MET A 20 -58.68 9.63 -27.76
CA MET A 20 -57.68 10.61 -27.38
C MET A 20 -57.74 10.75 -25.86
N ASP A 21 -56.70 10.30 -25.18
CA ASP A 21 -56.44 10.64 -23.77
C ASP A 21 -55.01 11.23 -23.73
N LEU A 22 -54.91 12.54 -23.89
CA LEU A 22 -54.74 13.52 -22.81
C LEU A 22 -53.53 13.22 -21.89
N LEU A 23 -52.45 13.95 -22.18
CA LEU A 23 -51.50 14.51 -21.21
C LEU A 23 -50.96 13.55 -20.13
N ALA A 24 -49.89 12.81 -20.47
CA ALA A 24 -48.98 12.27 -19.45
C ALA A 24 -47.83 13.27 -19.19
N PRO A 25 -47.54 13.62 -17.94
CA PRO A 25 -46.65 14.70 -17.56
C PRO A 25 -45.17 14.36 -17.84
N LEU A 26 -44.42 15.41 -18.19
CA LEU A 26 -42.97 15.47 -18.16
C LEU A 26 -42.48 15.19 -16.73
N PHE A 27 -42.35 13.91 -16.37
CA PHE A 27 -41.62 13.54 -15.17
C PHE A 27 -40.15 13.81 -15.44
N GLY A 28 -39.68 14.90 -14.84
CA GLY A 28 -38.30 15.32 -14.84
C GLY A 28 -37.39 14.15 -14.52
N PHE A 29 -36.40 13.96 -15.39
CA PHE A 29 -35.22 13.16 -15.10
C PHE A 29 -34.55 13.80 -13.88
N LEU A 30 -34.95 13.32 -12.71
CA LEU A 30 -34.26 13.48 -11.46
C LEU A 30 -32.80 13.13 -11.69
N LEU A 31 -31.93 14.06 -11.29
CA LEU A 31 -30.49 13.92 -11.08
C LEU A 31 -30.09 12.44 -10.96
N GLN A 32 -29.59 11.86 -12.04
CA GLN A 32 -28.81 10.63 -11.87
C GLN A 32 -27.56 11.06 -11.11
N PRO A 33 -27.34 10.62 -9.86
CA PRO A 33 -26.00 10.70 -9.33
C PRO A 33 -25.15 9.92 -10.33
N PHE A 34 -24.16 10.58 -10.92
CA PHE A 34 -23.11 9.90 -11.65
C PHE A 34 -22.63 8.80 -10.72
N VAL A 35 -23.01 7.57 -11.01
CA VAL A 35 -22.40 6.42 -10.36
C VAL A 35 -20.94 6.55 -10.77
N VAL A 36 -20.08 6.93 -9.84
CA VAL A 36 -18.64 6.82 -10.06
C VAL A 36 -18.40 5.32 -10.16
N SER A 37 -18.46 4.80 -11.39
CA SER A 37 -18.03 3.46 -11.69
C SER A 37 -16.54 3.45 -11.44
N VAL A 38 -16.14 3.15 -10.20
CA VAL A 38 -14.78 2.70 -9.94
C VAL A 38 -14.69 1.38 -10.69
N VAL A 39 -14.09 1.44 -11.88
CA VAL A 39 -13.64 0.24 -12.57
C VAL A 39 -12.52 -0.32 -11.69
N VAL A 40 -12.88 -1.15 -10.70
CA VAL A 40 -11.90 -1.95 -9.97
C VAL A 40 -11.41 -2.99 -10.97
N GLY A 41 -10.40 -2.60 -11.73
CA GLY A 41 -9.68 -3.52 -12.60
C GLY A 41 -9.03 -4.59 -11.75
N GLN A 42 -9.56 -5.81 -11.86
CA GLN A 42 -8.97 -7.10 -11.46
C GLN A 42 -8.68 -7.29 -9.96
N GLY A 43 -9.64 -7.90 -9.26
CA GLY A 43 -9.45 -9.14 -8.49
C GLY A 43 -8.53 -9.19 -7.26
N GLY A 44 -7.87 -8.10 -6.86
CA GLY A 44 -7.06 -8.06 -5.64
C GLY A 44 -7.80 -7.45 -4.44
N THR A 45 -7.56 -7.98 -3.23
CA THR A 45 -7.96 -7.30 -1.99
C THR A 45 -7.27 -5.94 -1.92
N PRO A 46 -7.99 -4.82 -1.70
CA PRO A 46 -7.36 -3.51 -1.64
C PRO A 46 -6.29 -3.45 -0.55
N CYS A 47 -5.10 -2.96 -0.90
CA CYS A 47 -3.93 -2.86 -0.04
C CYS A 47 -3.10 -1.62 -0.40
N GLY A 48 -2.17 -1.23 0.46
CA GLY A 48 -1.37 -0.01 0.28
C GLY A 48 -1.88 1.18 1.10
N GLY A 49 -1.29 2.35 0.84
CA GLY A 49 -1.73 3.63 1.43
C GLY A 49 -0.58 4.53 1.91
N ARG A 50 -0.92 5.74 2.34
CA ARG A 50 0.04 6.67 2.95
C ARG A 50 0.03 6.52 4.46
N LEU A 51 1.22 6.36 5.04
CA LEU A 51 1.44 6.14 6.47
C LEU A 51 2.32 7.26 7.02
N ASN A 52 2.05 7.64 8.26
CA ASN A 52 2.87 8.60 9.00
C ASN A 52 3.70 7.86 10.06
N ALA A 53 5.02 8.06 10.05
CA ALA A 53 5.97 7.43 10.95
C ALA A 53 6.07 8.10 12.33
N ARG A 54 5.21 9.09 12.64
CA ARG A 54 5.10 9.71 13.97
C ARG A 54 5.02 8.65 15.08
N ASP A 55 4.21 7.63 14.83
CA ASP A 55 4.17 6.41 15.61
C ASP A 55 4.72 5.26 14.77
N ALA A 56 5.43 4.35 15.42
CA ALA A 56 5.88 3.14 14.76
C ALA A 56 4.69 2.25 14.39
N GLY A 57 4.81 1.55 13.27
CA GLY A 57 3.75 0.67 12.79
C GLY A 57 4.29 -0.53 12.05
N TYR A 58 3.37 -1.33 11.52
CA TYR A 58 3.67 -2.53 10.78
C TYR A 58 3.02 -2.50 9.40
N ILE A 59 3.70 -3.08 8.43
CA ILE A 59 3.17 -3.40 7.10
C ILE A 59 3.33 -4.88 6.92
N THR A 60 2.29 -5.53 6.39
CA THR A 60 2.35 -6.93 5.99
C THR A 60 1.85 -7.09 4.57
N SER A 61 2.28 -8.16 3.92
CA SER A 61 1.52 -8.67 2.77
C SER A 61 0.09 -9.00 3.21
N PRO A 62 -0.92 -8.87 2.33
CA PRO A 62 -2.27 -9.34 2.64
C PRO A 62 -2.22 -10.82 3.02
N GLY A 63 -2.95 -11.24 4.06
CA GLY A 63 -3.02 -12.64 4.49
C GLY A 63 -1.92 -13.09 5.46
N TYR A 64 -0.83 -12.35 5.64
CA TYR A 64 0.26 -12.72 6.57
C TYR A 64 -0.27 -13.09 7.98
N PRO A 65 0.18 -14.20 8.61
CA PRO A 65 1.28 -15.08 8.20
C PRO A 65 0.87 -16.25 7.27
N HIS A 66 -0.34 -16.21 6.70
CA HIS A 66 -0.77 -17.14 5.66
C HIS A 66 -0.34 -16.64 4.28
N GLU A 67 -0.56 -17.49 3.28
CA GLU A 67 -0.23 -17.18 1.89
C GLU A 67 -0.84 -15.87 1.42
N TYR A 68 -0.03 -15.02 0.81
CA TYR A 68 -0.54 -13.81 0.16
C TYR A 68 -1.40 -14.17 -1.05
N PRO A 69 -2.39 -13.35 -1.44
CA PRO A 69 -3.19 -13.63 -2.64
C PRO A 69 -2.37 -13.46 -3.93
N PRO A 70 -2.78 -14.08 -5.05
CA PRO A 70 -2.23 -13.79 -6.38
C PRO A 70 -2.59 -12.37 -6.84
N HIS A 71 -1.89 -11.91 -7.88
CA HIS A 71 -2.17 -10.67 -8.62
C HIS A 71 -2.23 -9.39 -7.76
N GLN A 72 -1.42 -9.32 -6.72
CA GLN A 72 -1.37 -8.16 -5.84
C GLN A 72 -0.46 -7.08 -6.42
N ARG A 73 -0.87 -5.84 -6.18
CA ARG A 73 -0.03 -4.65 -6.31
C ARG A 73 -0.37 -3.74 -5.16
N CYS A 74 0.45 -3.80 -4.12
CA CYS A 74 0.29 -2.98 -2.93
C CYS A 74 1.40 -1.93 -2.90
N GLU A 75 1.03 -0.67 -2.72
CA GLU A 75 1.97 0.45 -2.72
C GLU A 75 1.76 1.27 -1.45
N TRP A 76 2.83 1.44 -0.66
CA TRP A 76 2.82 2.24 0.55
C TRP A 76 3.83 3.38 0.45
N VAL A 77 3.44 4.55 0.95
CA VAL A 77 4.36 5.67 1.18
C VAL A 77 4.39 5.96 2.66
N ILE A 78 5.56 5.83 3.27
CA ILE A 78 5.76 6.17 4.69
C ILE A 78 6.45 7.52 4.73
N THR A 79 5.91 8.45 5.51
CA THR A 79 6.48 9.80 5.68
C THR A 79 6.74 10.10 7.15
N ALA A 80 7.90 10.71 7.43
CA ALA A 80 8.24 11.24 8.73
C ALA A 80 7.71 12.69 8.87
N PRO A 81 7.32 13.12 10.08
CA PRO A 81 6.86 14.49 10.32
C PRO A 81 7.88 15.59 10.00
N GLU A 82 9.18 15.32 10.19
CA GLU A 82 10.24 16.31 10.01
C GLU A 82 11.21 15.92 8.89
N ALA A 83 11.69 16.89 8.11
CA ALA A 83 12.58 16.64 6.97
C ALA A 83 13.97 16.08 7.36
N SER A 84 14.41 16.32 8.59
CA SER A 84 15.66 15.81 9.16
C SER A 84 15.56 14.35 9.62
N GLN A 85 14.35 13.80 9.77
CA GLN A 85 14.15 12.44 10.23
C GLN A 85 14.42 11.43 9.13
N ARG A 86 14.79 10.23 9.54
CA ARG A 86 14.97 9.05 8.67
C ARG A 86 14.04 7.96 9.14
N ILE A 87 13.63 7.09 8.22
CA ILE A 87 12.74 5.96 8.50
C ILE A 87 13.60 4.71 8.44
N VAL A 88 13.48 3.85 9.45
CA VAL A 88 14.11 2.52 9.46
C VAL A 88 13.04 1.45 9.31
N LEU A 89 13.29 0.48 8.42
CA LEU A 89 12.48 -0.70 8.21
C LEU A 89 13.20 -1.91 8.79
N ASN A 90 12.49 -2.66 9.62
CA ASN A 90 12.98 -3.92 10.19
C ASN A 90 12.05 -5.05 9.80
N PHE A 91 12.54 -6.00 9.02
CA PHE A 91 11.77 -7.15 8.56
C PHE A 91 11.68 -8.23 9.63
N ASN A 92 10.51 -8.86 9.73
CA ASN A 92 10.34 -10.08 10.48
C ASN A 92 11.14 -11.20 9.78
N PRO A 93 11.94 -12.00 10.53
CA PRO A 93 12.67 -13.13 9.94
C PRO A 93 11.79 -14.18 9.25
N HIS A 94 10.52 -14.29 9.64
CA HIS A 94 9.54 -15.08 8.91
C HIS A 94 9.09 -14.33 7.66
N PHE A 95 9.84 -14.55 6.59
CA PHE A 95 9.72 -13.94 5.27
C PHE A 95 9.76 -15.04 4.20
N GLU A 96 8.78 -15.04 3.30
CA GLU A 96 8.69 -16.03 2.23
C GLU A 96 7.94 -15.46 1.02
N LEU A 97 8.68 -15.17 -0.04
CA LEU A 97 8.16 -14.87 -1.38
C LEU A 97 8.72 -15.89 -2.39
N GLU A 98 8.15 -15.93 -3.59
CA GLU A 98 8.65 -16.79 -4.67
C GLU A 98 10.15 -16.53 -4.96
N LYS A 99 10.91 -17.58 -5.32
CA LYS A 99 12.38 -17.55 -5.36
C LYS A 99 12.99 -17.09 -6.69
N LEU A 100 12.21 -16.96 -7.76
CA LEU A 100 12.70 -16.88 -9.16
C LEU A 100 13.36 -15.53 -9.50
N ASP A 101 14.52 -15.25 -8.90
CA ASP A 101 15.32 -14.02 -9.05
C ASP A 101 14.49 -12.72 -8.92
N CYS A 102 13.43 -12.78 -8.10
CA CYS A 102 12.50 -11.70 -7.84
C CYS A 102 11.83 -11.18 -9.13
N ARG A 103 11.62 -12.06 -10.12
CA ARG A 103 11.01 -11.73 -11.40
C ARG A 103 9.49 -11.54 -11.28
N TYR A 104 8.83 -12.43 -10.54
CA TYR A 104 7.37 -12.45 -10.44
C TYR A 104 6.92 -11.85 -9.11
N ASP A 105 7.22 -12.51 -7.99
CA ASP A 105 6.85 -12.01 -6.66
C ASP A 105 8.01 -11.30 -5.97
N TYR A 106 7.78 -10.08 -5.49
CA TYR A 106 8.82 -9.30 -4.84
C TYR A 106 8.27 -8.16 -3.98
N ILE A 107 9.07 -7.75 -3.01
CA ILE A 107 8.97 -6.45 -2.35
C ILE A 107 10.12 -5.55 -2.84
N GLU A 108 9.77 -4.33 -3.21
CA GLU A 108 10.67 -3.28 -3.69
C GLU A 108 10.60 -2.10 -2.72
N ILE A 109 11.76 -1.58 -2.32
CA ILE A 109 11.90 -0.48 -1.37
C ILE A 109 12.71 0.63 -2.04
N ARG A 110 12.18 1.85 -2.03
CA ARG A 110 12.82 3.03 -2.62
C ARG A 110 12.92 4.19 -1.65
N ASP A 111 13.96 5.00 -1.84
CA ASP A 111 14.31 6.12 -0.98
C ASP A 111 13.59 7.40 -1.44
N GLY A 112 12.40 7.66 -0.89
CA GLY A 112 11.56 8.78 -1.28
C GLY A 112 10.07 8.42 -1.36
N GLU A 113 9.30 9.16 -2.15
CA GLU A 113 7.83 9.07 -2.13
C GLU A 113 7.19 8.33 -3.33
N ASN A 114 7.96 7.88 -4.31
CA ASN A 114 7.40 7.29 -5.53
C ASN A 114 8.33 6.29 -6.24
N GLU A 115 7.81 5.65 -7.28
CA GLU A 115 8.52 4.62 -8.07
C GLU A 115 9.76 5.10 -8.81
N SER A 116 9.93 6.42 -9.00
CA SER A 116 11.07 6.99 -9.73
C SER A 116 12.26 7.30 -8.81
N THR A 117 12.11 7.14 -7.49
CA THR A 117 13.20 7.43 -6.55
C THR A 117 14.19 6.26 -6.45
N GLU A 118 15.33 6.50 -5.79
CA GLU A 118 16.45 5.56 -5.72
C GLU A 118 16.03 4.19 -5.16
N LEU A 119 16.46 3.11 -5.81
CA LEU A 119 16.16 1.75 -5.37
C LEU A 119 17.10 1.35 -4.22
N LEU A 120 16.54 1.15 -3.03
CA LEU A 120 17.28 0.64 -1.88
C LEU A 120 17.40 -0.88 -1.92
N GLY A 121 16.40 -1.56 -2.47
CA GLY A 121 16.46 -3.01 -2.62
C GLY A 121 15.19 -3.60 -3.24
N LYS A 122 15.38 -4.74 -3.90
CA LYS A 122 14.33 -5.62 -4.41
C LYS A 122 14.58 -7.01 -3.85
N HIS A 123 13.60 -7.56 -3.14
CA HIS A 123 13.78 -8.78 -2.35
C HIS A 123 12.65 -9.78 -2.58
N CYS A 124 13.00 -11.05 -2.48
CA CYS A 124 12.13 -12.21 -2.62
C CYS A 124 12.80 -13.42 -1.96
N ASN A 125 12.30 -14.65 -2.18
CA ASN A 125 12.76 -15.88 -1.56
C ASN A 125 12.47 -15.93 -0.04
N ASN A 126 13.20 -16.74 0.73
CA ASN A 126 12.97 -17.02 2.14
C ASN A 126 14.01 -16.37 3.08
N ILE A 127 14.64 -15.28 2.63
CA ILE A 127 15.64 -14.53 3.39
C ILE A 127 15.12 -13.12 3.58
N ALA A 128 14.78 -12.78 4.82
CA ALA A 128 14.36 -11.43 5.16
C ALA A 128 15.49 -10.42 4.88
N PRO A 129 15.20 -9.24 4.31
CA PRO A 129 16.19 -8.19 4.11
C PRO A 129 16.83 -7.75 5.43
N ALA A 130 18.08 -7.27 5.34
CA ALA A 130 18.67 -6.52 6.44
C ALA A 130 17.88 -5.24 6.73
N SER A 131 18.13 -4.61 7.89
CA SER A 131 17.51 -3.33 8.22
C SER A 131 17.83 -2.28 7.15
N ILE A 132 16.80 -1.64 6.61
CA ILE A 132 16.93 -0.60 5.57
C ILE A 132 16.59 0.73 6.21
N THR A 133 17.44 1.74 5.99
CA THR A 133 17.20 3.12 6.47
C THR A 133 17.15 4.06 5.27
N SER A 134 16.17 4.96 5.22
CA SER A 134 16.11 6.01 4.20
C SER A 134 17.22 7.04 4.34
N SER A 135 17.54 7.75 3.26
CA SER A 135 18.37 8.96 3.30
C SER A 135 17.56 10.23 3.54
N GLY A 136 16.22 10.17 3.47
CA GLY A 136 15.30 11.28 3.69
C GLY A 136 14.09 10.94 4.57
N PRO A 137 13.09 11.83 4.63
CA PRO A 137 11.91 11.66 5.49
C PRO A 137 10.84 10.75 4.87
N ALA A 138 11.13 10.02 3.78
CA ALA A 138 10.16 9.22 3.09
C ALA A 138 10.73 7.89 2.57
N ILE A 139 9.88 6.87 2.55
CA ILE A 139 10.13 5.58 1.91
C ILE A 139 8.92 5.20 1.08
N TYR A 140 9.16 4.69 -0.12
CA TYR A 140 8.18 4.04 -0.98
C TYR A 140 8.39 2.54 -0.94
N ILE A 141 7.32 1.78 -0.72
CA ILE A 141 7.33 0.32 -0.67
C ILE A 141 6.31 -0.19 -1.67
N LYS A 142 6.71 -1.17 -2.48
CA LYS A 142 5.84 -1.83 -3.45
C LYS A 142 5.94 -3.34 -3.30
N PHE A 143 4.81 -4.00 -3.15
CA PHE A 143 4.70 -5.45 -3.21
C PHE A 143 3.94 -5.86 -4.46
N VAL A 144 4.48 -6.83 -5.20
CA VAL A 144 3.87 -7.41 -6.39
C VAL A 144 3.80 -8.92 -6.24
N SER A 145 2.66 -9.52 -6.62
CA SER A 145 2.54 -10.96 -6.85
C SER A 145 1.94 -11.29 -8.21
N ASP A 146 2.30 -12.44 -8.75
CA ASP A 146 1.75 -12.98 -10.00
C ASP A 146 0.62 -14.00 -9.74
N TYR A 147 0.33 -14.89 -10.68
CA TYR A 147 -0.78 -15.83 -10.60
C TYR A 147 -0.51 -17.08 -9.73
N ALA A 148 0.75 -17.39 -9.36
CA ALA A 148 1.10 -18.68 -8.72
C ALA A 148 2.23 -18.56 -7.68
N HIS A 149 2.48 -19.67 -6.96
CA HIS A 149 3.60 -19.84 -6.03
C HIS A 149 3.66 -18.84 -4.87
N GLN A 150 2.50 -18.55 -4.27
CA GLN A 150 2.42 -17.71 -3.09
C GLN A 150 3.07 -18.38 -1.86
N GLY A 151 3.66 -17.58 -0.98
CA GLY A 151 4.26 -18.01 0.28
C GLY A 151 3.70 -17.22 1.46
N ALA A 152 4.19 -17.46 2.67
CA ALA A 152 3.70 -16.78 3.87
C ALA A 152 3.79 -15.23 3.81
N GLY A 153 4.62 -14.69 2.91
CA GLY A 153 4.70 -13.26 2.65
C GLY A 153 5.72 -12.56 3.55
N PHE A 154 5.39 -11.33 3.95
CA PHE A 154 6.29 -10.54 4.79
C PHE A 154 5.53 -9.76 5.86
N SER A 155 6.25 -9.46 6.94
CA SER A 155 5.90 -8.43 7.91
C SER A 155 7.13 -7.57 8.15
N LEU A 156 6.95 -6.26 8.17
CA LEU A 156 8.00 -5.31 8.55
C LEU A 156 7.46 -4.30 9.55
N ARG A 157 8.35 -3.79 10.38
CA ARG A 157 8.11 -2.67 11.28
C ARG A 157 8.79 -1.42 10.73
N TYR A 158 8.05 -0.32 10.64
CA TYR A 158 8.62 0.98 10.32
C TYR A 158 8.61 1.88 11.54
N GLU A 159 9.63 2.71 11.68
CA GLU A 159 9.71 3.76 12.70
C GLU A 159 10.69 4.86 12.29
N ILE A 160 10.61 6.01 12.96
CA ILE A 160 11.65 7.03 12.86
C ILE A 160 12.94 6.49 13.49
N GLN A 161 14.04 6.59 12.75
CA GLN A 161 15.36 6.25 13.25
C GLN A 161 15.70 7.17 14.43
N LYS A 162 15.85 6.58 15.62
CA LYS A 162 16.30 7.32 16.81
C LYS A 162 17.78 7.66 16.65
N THR A 163 18.10 8.92 16.40
CA THR A 163 19.46 9.47 16.52
C THR A 163 19.87 9.38 17.99
N GLY A 164 20.53 8.27 18.38
CA GLY A 164 20.80 8.06 19.80
C GLY A 164 21.66 6.86 20.22
N GLN A 165 22.38 6.20 19.31
CA GLN A 165 23.35 5.18 19.72
C GLN A 165 24.68 5.34 18.97
N CYS A 166 25.50 6.27 19.45
CA CYS A 166 26.94 6.13 19.30
C CYS A 166 27.34 4.86 20.10
N ARG A 167 27.28 3.67 19.50
CA ARG A 167 27.76 2.42 20.13
C ARG A 167 29.28 2.51 20.22
N GLY A 168 29.77 3.17 21.26
CA GLY A 168 31.16 3.10 21.65
C GLY A 168 31.49 1.69 22.11
N ARG A 169 32.14 0.90 21.25
CA ARG A 169 33.08 -0.12 21.73
C ARG A 169 34.45 0.53 21.72
N GLY A 170 34.92 0.91 22.90
CA GLY A 170 36.29 1.37 23.07
C GLY A 170 37.26 0.26 22.63
N TYR A 171 38.24 0.64 21.82
CA TYR A 171 39.67 0.50 22.10
C TYR A 171 40.42 1.44 21.14
N GLY A 172 41.04 2.50 21.69
CA GLY A 172 42.05 3.32 21.00
C GLY A 172 41.57 4.59 20.29
N GLY A 173 41.65 5.73 20.98
CA GLY A 173 42.26 6.95 20.43
C GLY A 173 41.60 7.74 19.30
N ALA A 174 40.36 7.49 18.88
CA ALA A 174 39.64 8.38 17.97
C ALA A 174 38.42 8.98 18.69
N GLY A 175 38.40 10.31 18.79
CA GLY A 175 37.28 11.06 19.37
C GLY A 175 35.96 10.80 18.64
N PRO A 176 34.81 11.19 19.23
CA PRO A 176 33.50 11.02 18.62
C PRO A 176 33.48 11.67 17.23
N HIS A 177 32.93 10.95 16.25
CA HIS A 177 32.72 11.43 14.88
C HIS A 177 31.99 12.79 14.92
N PRO A 178 32.35 13.78 14.07
CA PRO A 178 31.76 15.14 14.11
C PRO A 178 30.23 15.15 14.10
N LEU A 179 29.62 14.18 13.40
CA LEU A 179 28.16 14.00 13.33
C LEU A 179 27.51 13.52 14.64
N CYS A 180 28.26 12.96 15.61
CA CYS A 180 27.74 12.55 16.92
C CYS A 180 27.66 13.75 17.90
N LEU A 181 28.48 14.80 17.72
CA LEU A 181 28.51 15.96 18.61
C LEU A 181 27.26 16.86 18.44
N GLU A 182 26.73 16.96 17.23
CA GLU A 182 25.54 17.76 16.93
C GLU A 182 24.26 17.10 17.45
N ALA A 183 24.10 15.79 17.24
CA ALA A 183 22.95 15.04 17.77
C ALA A 183 22.86 15.04 19.30
N GLN A 184 24.00 15.08 20.02
CA GLN A 184 24.03 15.18 21.48
C GLN A 184 23.62 16.58 21.98
N ARG A 185 23.94 17.64 21.24
CA ARG A 185 23.57 19.01 21.59
C ARG A 185 22.06 19.24 21.50
N GLU A 186 21.39 18.63 20.53
CA GLU A 186 19.93 18.69 20.40
C GLU A 186 19.22 17.93 21.53
N ALA A 187 19.72 16.76 21.92
CA ALA A 187 19.15 15.97 23.02
C ALA A 187 19.31 16.63 24.40
N LEU A 188 20.41 17.37 24.62
CA LEU A 188 20.64 18.13 25.85
C LEU A 188 19.86 19.46 25.87
N GLY A 189 19.60 20.07 24.71
CA GLY A 189 18.79 21.28 24.59
C GLY A 189 17.33 21.10 25.00
N ALA A 190 16.76 19.90 24.82
CA ALA A 190 15.38 19.60 25.18
C ALA A 190 15.12 19.41 26.69
N ARG A 191 16.16 19.26 27.52
CA ARG A 191 16.03 19.07 28.99
C ARG A 191 16.11 20.37 29.80
N GLY A 192 16.30 21.52 29.15
CA GLY A 192 16.51 22.81 29.83
C GLY A 192 15.26 23.60 30.25
N ALA A 193 14.04 23.10 30.02
CA ALA A 193 12.81 23.91 30.15
C ALA A 193 11.86 23.49 31.31
N GLN A 194 12.32 22.76 32.32
CA GLN A 194 11.53 22.53 33.55
C GLN A 194 12.43 22.64 34.79
N GLY A 195 12.42 23.80 35.42
CA GLY A 195 13.15 24.07 36.66
C GLY A 195 12.95 25.50 37.17
N GLY A 196 11.70 25.99 37.15
CA GLY A 196 11.33 27.26 37.75
C GLY A 196 11.27 27.13 39.28
N VAL A 197 12.18 27.85 39.95
CA VAL A 197 12.28 28.03 41.40
C VAL A 197 10.99 28.66 41.94
N GLN A 198 10.33 28.00 42.90
CA GLN A 198 9.38 28.66 43.79
C GLN A 198 10.15 29.14 45.04
N LYS A 199 10.08 30.45 45.28
CA LYS A 199 10.43 31.11 46.54
C LYS A 199 9.29 30.93 47.54
#